data_AF-A0A917XEX9-F1
#
_entry.id   AF-A0A917XEX9-F1
#
_cell.length_a   1.000
_cell.length_b   1.000
_cell.length_c   1.000
_cell.angle_alpha   90.00
_cell.angle_beta   90.00
_cell.angle_gamma   90.00
#
_symmetry.space_group_name_H-M   'P 1'
#
loop_
_entity.id
_entity.type
_entity.pdbx_description
1 polymer ?
#
loop_
_entity_poly.entity_id
_entity_poly.type
_entity_poly.pdbx_seq_one_letter_code
_entity_poly.pdbx_strand_id
1 'polypeptide(L)'
;MATLGDMTQKSLTHHFTVQLSATRRGARLARLLTERQLDDWGLSHESATQVVAELAANAVLHGRVAGRDFRLGLLLHPGGALRIEVTDARGDRVPYVHDPAGADAESGRGLLIVEAYADRWGVDPAPAGCKVVWAELGPPGREYP
;
A
#
# COMPACT_ATOMS: atom_id res chain seq x y z
N MET A 1 -9.84 -35.66 -8.97
CA MET A 1 -8.97 -34.60 -9.53
C MET A 1 -9.47 -33.27 -9.01
N ALA A 2 -8.97 -32.81 -7.85
CA ALA A 2 -9.53 -31.68 -7.12
C ALA A 2 -9.35 -30.33 -7.84
N THR A 3 -10.38 -29.52 -7.73
CA THR A 3 -10.67 -28.20 -8.31
C THR A 3 -9.70 -27.12 -7.83
N LEU A 4 -9.03 -26.41 -8.75
CA LEU A 4 -8.20 -25.22 -8.48
C LEU A 4 -9.05 -23.94 -8.40
N GLY A 5 -10.15 -23.99 -7.64
CA GLY A 5 -11.09 -22.87 -7.45
C GLY A 5 -11.17 -22.36 -6.02
N ASP A 6 -10.34 -22.89 -5.11
CA ASP A 6 -10.49 -22.68 -3.67
C ASP A 6 -9.27 -21.95 -3.08
N MET A 7 -8.95 -20.79 -3.63
CA MET A 7 -8.08 -19.82 -2.96
C MET A 7 -8.97 -18.94 -2.09
N THR A 8 -9.34 -19.48 -0.93
CA THR A 8 -9.82 -18.78 0.27
C THR A 8 -10.16 -17.30 0.03
N GLN A 9 -11.44 -17.00 -0.14
CA GLN A 9 -11.96 -15.67 0.16
C GLN A 9 -11.75 -15.48 1.67
N LYS A 10 -10.52 -15.14 2.08
CA LYS A 10 -10.13 -14.99 3.48
C LYS A 10 -11.05 -13.92 4.04
N SER A 11 -12.00 -14.32 4.88
CA SER A 11 -12.87 -13.37 5.58
C SER A 11 -11.98 -12.32 6.25
N LEU A 12 -12.25 -11.05 5.98
CA LEU A 12 -11.53 -9.95 6.61
C LEU A 12 -12.15 -9.70 7.98
N THR A 13 -11.30 -9.48 8.99
CA THR A 13 -11.76 -9.02 10.30
C THR A 13 -12.26 -7.58 10.20
N HIS A 14 -11.51 -6.73 9.50
CA HIS A 14 -11.92 -5.37 9.17
C HIS A 14 -11.45 -4.99 7.76
N HIS A 15 -12.17 -4.08 7.12
CA HIS A 15 -11.75 -3.51 5.85
C HIS A 15 -12.12 -2.03 5.76
N PHE A 16 -11.28 -1.25 5.10
CA PHE A 16 -11.54 0.15 4.80
C PHE A 16 -10.98 0.47 3.42
N THR A 17 -11.76 1.18 2.61
CA THR A 17 -11.35 1.58 1.26
C THR A 17 -11.80 3.00 0.98
N VAL A 18 -10.91 3.81 0.39
CA VAL A 18 -11.21 5.19 0.01
C VAL A 18 -10.54 5.55 -1.31
N GLN A 19 -11.23 6.36 -2.13
CA GLN A 19 -10.63 6.99 -3.32
C GLN A 19 -10.17 8.40 -2.99
N LEU A 20 -8.97 8.74 -3.45
CA LEU A 20 -8.29 9.98 -3.13
C LEU A 20 -7.65 10.57 -4.38
N SER A 21 -7.73 11.89 -4.52
CA SER A 21 -7.10 12.56 -5.65
C SER A 21 -5.59 12.38 -5.64
N ALA A 22 -4.99 12.06 -6.79
CA ALA A 22 -3.55 11.90 -6.98
C ALA A 22 -2.78 13.23 -6.89
N THR A 23 -2.80 13.81 -5.68
CA THR A 23 -2.19 15.08 -5.31
C THR A 23 -1.49 14.93 -3.96
N ARG A 24 -0.57 15.86 -3.63
CA ARG A 24 0.06 15.90 -2.30
C ARG A 24 -0.95 15.97 -1.15
N ARG A 25 -2.07 16.67 -1.36
CA ARG A 25 -3.15 16.74 -0.36
C ARG A 25 -3.84 15.40 -0.18
N GLY A 26 -4.07 14.66 -1.27
CA GLY A 26 -4.62 13.31 -1.23
C GLY A 26 -3.69 12.32 -0.52
N ALA A 27 -2.38 12.37 -0.78
CA ALA A 27 -1.40 11.54 -0.05
C ALA A 27 -1.38 11.84 1.45
N ARG A 28 -1.42 13.12 1.83
CA ARG A 28 -1.55 13.51 3.25
C ARG A 28 -2.84 12.98 3.87
N LEU A 29 -3.95 13.04 3.13
CA LEU A 29 -5.23 12.54 3.61
C LEU A 29 -5.23 11.00 3.74
N ALA A 30 -4.59 10.27 2.83
CA ALA A 30 -4.39 8.82 2.93
C ALA A 30 -3.76 8.46 4.28
N ARG A 31 -2.65 9.13 4.62
CA ARG A 31 -1.94 8.92 5.87
C ARG A 31 -2.83 9.16 7.10
N LEU A 32 -3.53 10.29 7.15
CA LEU A 32 -4.42 10.63 8.28
C LEU A 32 -5.59 9.66 8.43
N LEU A 33 -6.15 9.21 7.31
CA LEU A 33 -7.23 8.22 7.32
C LEU A 33 -6.73 6.85 7.79
N THR A 34 -5.50 6.46 7.43
CA THR A 34 -4.86 5.24 7.96
C THR A 34 -4.67 5.32 9.46
N GLU A 35 -4.08 6.41 9.96
CA GLU A 35 -3.89 6.61 11.40
C GLU A 35 -5.23 6.46 12.14
N ARG A 36 -6.26 7.20 11.69
CA ARG A 36 -7.59 7.15 12.29
C ARG A 36 -8.23 5.77 12.22
N GLN A 37 -8.14 5.11 11.07
CA GLN A 37 -8.83 3.84 10.87
C GLN A 37 -8.21 2.72 11.72
N LEU A 38 -6.88 2.73 11.90
CA LEU A 38 -6.19 1.78 12.75
C LEU A 38 -6.44 2.03 14.23
N ASP A 39 -6.57 3.31 14.65
CA ASP A 39 -7.03 3.65 16.00
C ASP A 39 -8.44 3.10 16.25
N ASP A 40 -9.37 3.28 15.30
CA ASP A 40 -10.73 2.75 15.39
C ASP A 40 -10.76 1.20 15.41
N TRP A 41 -9.72 0.53 14.91
CA TRP A 41 -9.55 -0.93 14.99
C TRP A 41 -8.73 -1.39 16.21
N GLY A 42 -8.21 -0.47 17.02
CA GLY A 42 -7.37 -0.76 18.19
C GLY A 42 -5.98 -1.30 17.85
N LEU A 43 -5.40 -0.91 16.71
CA LEU A 43 -4.08 -1.36 16.24
C LEU A 43 -3.06 -0.23 16.26
N SER A 44 -1.78 -0.57 16.45
CA SER A 44 -0.70 0.39 16.23
C SER A 44 -0.63 0.81 14.76
N HIS A 45 -0.47 2.10 14.53
CA HIS A 45 -0.46 2.69 13.20
C HIS A 45 0.92 3.08 12.67
N GLU A 46 1.99 2.98 13.46
CA GLU A 46 3.30 3.59 13.12
C GLU A 46 3.87 3.07 11.80
N SER A 47 4.12 1.75 11.69
CA SER A 47 4.63 1.12 10.48
C SER A 47 3.68 1.27 9.29
N ALA A 48 2.38 1.08 9.51
CA ALA A 48 1.37 1.19 8.46
C ALA A 48 1.31 2.60 7.86
N THR A 49 1.48 3.62 8.70
CA THR A 49 1.48 5.03 8.31
C THR A 49 2.69 5.37 7.45
N GLN A 50 3.87 4.82 7.77
CA GLN A 50 5.07 4.98 6.92
C GLN A 50 4.86 4.33 5.56
N VAL A 51 4.39 3.07 5.55
CA VAL A 51 4.09 2.35 4.30
C VAL A 51 3.09 3.10 3.44
N VAL A 52 1.98 3.59 4.01
CA VAL A 52 0.97 4.35 3.27
C VAL A 52 1.53 5.66 2.73
N ALA A 53 2.35 6.37 3.51
CA ALA A 53 2.95 7.62 3.07
C ALA A 53 3.79 7.42 1.80
N GLU A 54 4.62 6.37 1.77
CA GLU A 54 5.48 6.07 0.63
C GLU A 54 4.70 5.55 -0.58
N LEU A 55 3.76 4.62 -0.37
CA LEU A 55 2.93 4.12 -1.46
C LEU A 55 2.06 5.22 -2.08
N ALA A 56 1.48 6.11 -1.26
CA ALA A 56 0.70 7.23 -1.74
C ALA A 56 1.58 8.29 -2.43
N ALA A 57 2.78 8.57 -1.93
CA ALA A 57 3.74 9.45 -2.59
C ALA A 57 4.12 8.91 -3.98
N ASN A 58 4.40 7.61 -4.08
CA ASN A 58 4.67 6.94 -5.34
C ASN A 58 3.49 7.04 -6.32
N ALA A 59 2.26 6.83 -5.84
CA ALA A 59 1.06 6.98 -6.68
C ALA A 59 0.88 8.43 -7.18
N VAL A 60 1.20 9.44 -6.37
CA VAL A 60 1.12 10.85 -6.76
C VAL A 60 2.22 11.25 -7.74
N LEU A 61 3.44 10.77 -7.55
CA LEU A 61 4.61 11.13 -8.35
C LEU A 61 4.67 10.38 -9.67
N HIS A 62 4.42 9.07 -9.65
CA HIS A 62 4.63 8.18 -10.78
C HIS A 62 3.34 7.68 -11.42
N GLY A 63 2.24 7.67 -10.66
CA GLY A 63 0.92 7.25 -11.14
C GLY A 63 0.07 8.34 -11.77
N ARG A 64 0.61 9.55 -11.92
CA ARG A 64 -0.17 10.72 -12.36
C ARG A 64 -0.61 10.58 -13.81
N VAL A 65 -1.87 10.23 -13.99
CA VAL A 65 -2.68 10.50 -15.18
C VAL A 65 -3.65 11.63 -14.79
N ALA A 66 -3.68 12.72 -15.56
CA ALA A 66 -4.54 13.86 -15.24
C ALA A 66 -6.01 13.41 -15.08
N GLY A 67 -6.62 13.76 -13.95
CA GLY A 67 -8.02 13.41 -13.65
C GLY A 67 -8.28 12.01 -13.10
N ARG A 68 -7.23 11.22 -12.76
CA ARG A 68 -7.41 9.92 -12.09
C ARG A 68 -7.08 9.99 -10.60
N ASP A 69 -7.96 9.42 -9.79
CA ASP A 69 -7.77 9.18 -8.37
C ASP A 69 -6.98 7.90 -8.14
N PHE A 70 -6.30 7.79 -6.99
CA PHE A 70 -5.79 6.53 -6.46
C PHE A 70 -6.76 5.98 -5.41
N ARG A 71 -6.71 4.67 -5.18
CA ARG A 71 -7.49 4.01 -4.12
C ARG A 71 -6.55 3.52 -3.04
N LEU A 72 -6.87 3.80 -1.78
CA LEU A 72 -6.27 3.18 -0.61
C LEU A 72 -7.21 2.09 -0.10
N GLY A 73 -6.68 0.90 0.15
CA GLY A 73 -7.34 -0.21 0.83
C GLY A 73 -6.54 -0.63 2.07
N LEU A 74 -7.22 -0.85 3.19
CA LEU A 74 -6.70 -1.43 4.41
C LEU A 74 -7.52 -2.69 4.69
N LEU A 75 -6.87 -3.85 4.67
CA LEU A 75 -7.55 -5.14 4.82
C LEU A 75 -6.90 -5.90 5.98
N LEU A 76 -7.63 -6.02 7.09
CA LEU A 76 -7.17 -6.75 8.26
C LEU A 76 -7.65 -8.20 8.17
N HIS A 77 -6.70 -9.14 8.14
CA HIS A 77 -6.99 -10.56 8.11
C HIS A 77 -7.10 -11.17 9.53
N PRO A 78 -7.81 -12.30 9.66
CA PRO A 78 -7.78 -13.12 10.84
C PRO A 78 -6.34 -13.48 11.21
N GLY A 79 -5.98 -13.31 12.48
CA GLY A 79 -4.60 -13.45 12.94
C GLY A 79 -3.80 -12.14 12.92
N GLY A 80 -4.40 -11.02 12.54
CA GLY A 80 -3.85 -9.67 12.74
C GLY A 80 -2.98 -9.13 11.60
N ALA A 81 -2.78 -9.89 10.52
CA ALA A 81 -2.03 -9.40 9.37
C ALA A 81 -2.79 -8.29 8.65
N LEU A 82 -2.16 -7.13 8.48
CA LEU A 82 -2.72 -5.97 7.78
C LEU A 82 -2.15 -5.91 6.37
N ARG A 83 -3.01 -5.99 5.37
CA ARG A 83 -2.67 -5.71 3.98
C ARG A 83 -3.06 -4.29 3.63
N ILE A 84 -2.11 -3.54 3.07
CA ILE A 84 -2.26 -2.17 2.60
C ILE A 84 -2.18 -2.21 1.08
N GLU A 85 -3.15 -1.62 0.40
CA GLU A 85 -3.23 -1.60 -1.05
C GLU A 85 -3.35 -0.16 -1.56
N VAL A 86 -2.52 0.20 -2.54
CA VAL A 86 -2.61 1.48 -3.25
C VAL A 86 -2.72 1.22 -4.74
N THR A 87 -3.85 1.60 -5.34
CA THR A 87 -4.04 1.52 -6.80
C THR A 87 -3.32 2.68 -7.48
N ASP A 88 -2.36 2.36 -8.34
CA ASP A 88 -1.68 3.30 -9.22
C ASP A 88 -2.33 3.25 -10.62
N ALA A 89 -2.61 4.42 -11.20
CA ALA A 89 -3.23 4.57 -12.50
C ALA A 89 -2.31 4.31 -13.71
N ARG A 90 -1.02 4.02 -13.48
CA ARG A 90 -0.05 3.60 -14.50
C ARG A 90 0.51 2.20 -14.22
N GLY A 91 0.08 1.21 -15.00
CA GLY A 91 0.55 -0.18 -14.94
C GLY A 91 1.85 -0.46 -15.70
N ASP A 92 2.38 0.51 -16.47
CA ASP A 92 3.59 0.35 -17.30
C ASP A 92 4.90 0.51 -16.53
N ARG A 93 4.86 0.98 -15.27
CA ARG A 93 6.03 1.14 -14.40
C ARG A 93 5.89 0.28 -13.15
N VAL A 94 6.70 -0.75 -13.01
CA VAL A 94 6.80 -1.50 -11.75
C VAL A 94 7.70 -0.69 -10.80
N PRO A 95 7.32 -0.47 -9.53
CA PRO A 95 8.20 0.13 -8.54
C PRO A 95 9.44 -0.77 -8.37
N TYR A 96 10.63 -0.22 -8.58
CA TYR A 96 11.89 -0.95 -8.44
C TYR A 96 12.71 -0.36 -7.28
N VAL A 97 13.24 -1.22 -6.41
CA VAL A 97 14.14 -0.82 -5.34
C VAL A 97 15.47 -0.42 -5.97
N HIS A 98 15.78 0.87 -6.01
CA HIS A 98 17.07 1.35 -6.53
C HIS A 98 18.17 1.26 -5.47
N ASP A 99 19.37 0.84 -5.91
CA ASP A 99 20.63 1.02 -5.18
C ASP A 99 20.95 2.53 -5.07
N PRO A 100 21.24 3.08 -3.87
CA PRO A 100 21.39 4.52 -3.63
C PRO A 100 22.55 5.24 -4.36
N ALA A 101 23.34 4.55 -5.18
CA ALA A 101 24.52 5.11 -5.84
C ALA A 101 24.27 5.94 -7.12
N GLY A 102 23.02 6.14 -7.56
CA GLY A 102 22.69 6.83 -8.83
C GLY A 102 22.01 8.20 -8.67
N ALA A 103 22.15 9.08 -9.68
CA ALA A 103 21.62 10.46 -9.69
C ALA A 103 20.08 10.59 -9.58
N ASP A 104 19.33 9.47 -9.63
CA ASP A 104 17.89 9.38 -9.39
C ASP A 104 17.54 8.92 -7.95
N ALA A 105 18.45 9.14 -6.98
CA ALA A 105 18.42 8.62 -5.61
C ALA A 105 17.15 8.92 -4.78
N GLU A 106 16.32 9.89 -5.17
CA GLU A 106 15.06 10.20 -4.47
C GLU A 106 13.91 9.24 -4.85
N SER A 107 13.88 8.73 -6.09
CA SER A 107 12.80 7.84 -6.56
C SER A 107 12.92 6.40 -6.04
N GLY A 108 14.03 6.08 -5.36
CA GLY A 108 14.34 4.73 -4.85
C GLY A 108 14.12 4.52 -3.35
N ARG A 109 14.04 5.60 -2.56
CA ARG A 109 13.98 5.50 -1.09
C ARG A 109 12.63 5.04 -0.56
N GLY A 110 11.54 5.38 -1.24
CA GLY A 110 10.20 5.07 -0.74
C GLY A 110 9.93 3.56 -0.66
N LEU A 111 10.47 2.77 -1.59
CA LEU A 111 10.37 1.31 -1.50
C LEU A 111 11.32 0.70 -0.48
N LEU A 112 12.45 1.34 -0.16
CA LEU A 112 13.32 0.88 0.94
C LEU A 112 12.60 0.98 2.29
N ILE A 113 11.78 2.01 2.48
CA ILE A 113 10.92 2.15 3.66
C ILE A 113 9.84 1.06 3.64
N VAL A 114 9.18 0.81 2.50
CA VAL A 114 8.21 -0.29 2.39
C VAL A 114 8.85 -1.65 2.69
N GLU A 115 10.05 -1.91 2.15
CA GLU A 115 10.84 -3.13 2.42
C GLU A 115 11.21 -3.26 3.90
N ALA A 116 11.52 -2.16 4.57
CA ALA A 116 11.88 -2.16 5.98
C ALA A 116 10.68 -2.43 6.92
N TYR A 117 9.49 -1.93 6.56
CA TYR A 117 8.29 -1.98 7.40
C TYR A 117 7.29 -3.09 7.04
N ALA A 118 7.46 -3.77 5.90
CA ALA A 118 6.55 -4.81 5.44
C ALA A 118 7.21 -6.20 5.51
N ASP A 119 6.43 -7.21 5.92
CA ASP A 119 6.87 -8.61 5.85
C ASP A 119 6.88 -9.12 4.40
N ARG A 120 5.96 -8.60 3.58
CA ARG A 120 5.88 -8.84 2.14
C ARG A 120 5.34 -7.61 1.45
N TRP A 121 5.78 -7.38 0.23
CA TRP A 121 5.14 -6.40 -0.64
C TRP A 121 5.20 -6.89 -2.07
N GLY A 122 4.39 -6.28 -2.93
CA GLY A 122 4.33 -6.67 -4.33
C GLY A 122 3.45 -5.77 -5.16
N VAL A 123 3.24 -6.20 -6.39
CA VAL A 123 2.47 -5.49 -7.39
C VAL A 123 1.56 -6.46 -8.11
N ASP A 124 0.27 -6.21 -8.04
CA ASP A 124 -0.74 -6.98 -8.75
C ASP A 124 -1.29 -6.17 -9.94
N PRO A 125 -1.51 -6.79 -11.12
CA PRO A 125 -2.15 -6.10 -12.24
C PRO A 125 -3.61 -5.78 -11.90
N ALA A 126 -4.09 -4.61 -12.34
CA ALA A 126 -5.48 -4.19 -12.18
C ALA A 126 -6.12 -3.79 -13.52
N PRO A 127 -7.46 -3.77 -13.63
CA PRO A 127 -8.14 -3.40 -14.86
C PRO A 127 -7.76 -2.01 -15.38
N ALA A 128 -8.00 -1.77 -16.67
CA ALA A 128 -7.78 -0.49 -17.34
C ALA A 128 -6.32 0.02 -17.31
N GLY A 129 -5.36 -0.91 -17.29
CA GLY A 129 -3.93 -0.59 -17.29
C GLY A 129 -3.44 0.00 -15.97
N CYS A 130 -4.18 -0.21 -14.88
CA CYS A 130 -3.77 0.16 -13.53
C CYS A 130 -2.96 -0.98 -12.89
N LYS A 131 -2.33 -0.71 -11.76
CA LYS A 131 -1.72 -1.72 -10.90
C LYS A 131 -2.08 -1.46 -9.44
N VAL A 132 -2.04 -2.48 -8.61
CA VAL A 132 -2.14 -2.36 -7.15
C VAL A 132 -0.77 -2.63 -6.58
N VAL A 133 -0.16 -1.63 -5.97
CA VAL A 133 1.03 -1.84 -5.13
C VAL A 133 0.53 -2.16 -3.74
N TRP A 134 1.01 -3.26 -3.16
CA TRP A 134 0.54 -3.73 -1.87
C TRP A 134 1.69 -4.07 -0.94
N ALA A 135 1.41 -3.97 0.36
CA ALA A 135 2.32 -4.35 1.43
C ALA A 135 1.54 -5.05 2.53
N GLU A 136 2.13 -6.08 3.13
CA GLU A 136 1.58 -6.85 4.24
C GLU A 136 2.45 -6.66 5.47
N LEU A 137 1.80 -6.28 6.56
CA LEU A 137 2.41 -6.14 7.87
C LEU A 137 1.88 -7.27 8.74
N GLY A 138 2.77 -7.92 9.48
CA GLY A 138 2.43 -8.89 10.51
C GLY A 138 1.55 -8.31 11.62
N PRO A 139 1.12 -9.16 12.57
CA PRO A 139 0.21 -8.76 13.62
C PRO A 139 0.73 -7.58 14.47
N PRO A 140 -0.19 -6.81 15.10
CA PRO A 140 0.16 -5.74 16.02
C PRO A 140 1.17 -6.21 17.09
N GLY A 141 2.18 -5.39 17.37
CA GLY A 141 3.25 -5.72 18.33
C GLY A 141 4.51 -6.32 17.69
N ARG A 142 4.52 -6.54 16.38
CA ARG A 142 5.76 -6.79 15.64
C ARG A 142 6.53 -5.49 15.49
N GLU A 143 7.75 -5.47 16.02
CA GLU A 143 8.67 -4.33 15.90
C GLU A 143 9.31 -4.34 14.51
N TYR A 144 9.28 -3.18 13.86
CA TYR A 144 9.98 -2.90 12.62
C TYR A 144 11.05 -1.83 12.91
N PRO A 145 12.16 -1.82 12.16
CA PRO A 145 13.32 -0.96 12.43
C PRO A 145 13.05 0.55 12.35
#